data_AF-A0A7S0Q748-F1
#
_entry.id   AF-A0A7S0Q748-F1
#
_cell.length_a   1.000
_cell.length_b   1.000
_cell.length_c   1.000
_cell.angle_alpha   90.00
_cell.angle_beta   90.00
_cell.angle_gamma   90.00
#
_symmetry.space_group_name_H-M   'P 1'
#
loop_
_entity.id
_entity.type
_entity.pdbx_description
1 polymer ?
#
loop_
_entity_poly.entity_id
_entity_poly.type
_entity_poly.pdbx_seq_one_letter_code
_entity_poly.pdbx_strand_id
1 'polypeptide(L)'
;MFIQGGDITQGDGSGGESIYGDTFEDEAFEYRHDAPGLLSMAGTPPMRHRDAEARRHVPHSNHSQFFITTKATTSSLGGSTIPHFDFRHVVFGRVVKGR
;
A
#
# COMPACT_ATOMS: atom_id res chain seq x y z
N MET A 1 3.24 -3.20 -11.72
CA MET A 1 3.88 -4.44 -11.22
C MET A 1 4.73 -4.07 -10.01
N PHE A 2 4.81 -4.95 -9.02
CA PHE A 2 5.49 -4.72 -7.75
C PHE A 2 6.00 -6.04 -7.17
N ILE A 3 6.87 -5.94 -6.17
CA ILE A 3 7.37 -7.07 -5.38
C ILE A 3 6.90 -6.85 -3.95
N GLN A 4 6.23 -7.84 -3.35
CA GLN A 4 5.67 -7.77 -2.00
C GLN A 4 6.47 -8.64 -1.03
N GLY A 5 6.54 -8.20 0.22
CA GLY A 5 7.14 -8.95 1.33
C GLY A 5 6.69 -8.38 2.67
N GLY A 6 7.38 -8.77 3.74
CA GLY A 6 7.10 -8.25 5.09
C GLY A 6 6.05 -9.03 5.88
N ASP A 7 5.61 -10.19 5.41
CA ASP A 7 4.92 -11.15 6.29
C ASP A 7 5.98 -11.85 7.14
N ILE A 8 6.16 -11.37 8.36
CA ILE A 8 7.17 -11.86 9.30
C ILE A 8 6.66 -12.99 10.19
N THR A 9 5.37 -13.36 10.08
CA THR A 9 4.75 -14.35 10.97
C THR A 9 4.42 -15.67 10.26
N GLN A 10 3.83 -15.63 9.07
CA GLN A 10 3.43 -16.83 8.30
C GLN A 10 4.29 -17.01 7.04
N GLY A 11 4.87 -15.93 6.52
CA GLY A 11 5.73 -15.97 5.33
C GLY A 11 4.99 -16.29 4.03
N ASP A 12 3.67 -16.28 4.03
CA ASP A 12 2.81 -16.61 2.88
C ASP A 12 1.92 -15.44 2.43
N GLY A 13 1.96 -14.32 3.16
CA GLY A 13 1.20 -13.11 2.90
C GLY A 13 -0.10 -13.01 3.71
N SER A 14 -0.43 -14.00 4.55
CA SER A 14 -1.63 -13.98 5.41
C SER A 14 -1.40 -13.35 6.79
N GLY A 15 -0.14 -13.14 7.18
CA GLY A 15 0.23 -12.67 8.51
C GLY A 15 0.95 -11.32 8.55
N GLY A 16 1.52 -11.04 9.71
CA GLY A 16 2.26 -9.82 10.02
C GLY A 16 1.62 -9.02 11.14
N GLU A 17 2.42 -8.14 11.73
CA GLU A 17 2.02 -7.31 12.87
C GLU A 17 2.72 -5.95 12.76
N SER A 18 2.31 -5.00 13.58
CA SER A 18 3.00 -3.71 13.68
C SER A 18 3.54 -3.50 15.08
N ILE A 19 4.49 -2.57 15.21
CA ILE A 19 4.97 -2.12 16.53
C ILE A 19 3.90 -1.42 17.37
N TYR A 20 2.75 -1.09 16.76
CA TYR A 20 1.60 -0.43 17.40
C TYR A 20 0.49 -1.41 17.78
N GLY A 21 0.68 -2.72 17.55
CA GLY A 21 -0.35 -3.77 17.69
C GLY A 21 -0.61 -4.48 16.36
N ASP A 22 -1.70 -5.24 16.27
CA ASP A 22 -2.00 -6.08 15.09
C ASP A 22 -2.07 -5.26 13.79
N THR A 23 -2.76 -4.12 13.82
CA THR A 23 -2.86 -3.19 12.68
C THR A 23 -2.83 -1.73 13.11
N PHE A 24 -2.57 -0.82 12.16
CA PHE A 24 -2.58 0.62 12.38
C PHE A 24 -3.24 1.39 11.22
N GLU A 25 -3.54 2.67 11.44
CA GLU A 25 -4.26 3.55 10.51
C GLU A 25 -3.43 3.97 9.28
N ASP A 26 -4.10 4.48 8.25
CA ASP A 26 -3.41 5.10 7.11
C ASP A 26 -2.98 6.53 7.48
N GLU A 27 -1.68 6.85 7.44
CA GLU A 27 -1.18 8.18 7.84
C GLU A 27 -1.53 9.28 6.83
N ALA A 28 -1.06 9.18 5.59
CA ALA A 28 -1.28 10.19 4.55
C ALA A 28 -1.19 9.60 3.13
N PHE A 29 -2.01 10.13 2.22
CA PHE A 29 -2.00 9.77 0.79
C PHE A 29 -1.41 10.88 -0.09
N GLU A 30 -0.27 11.43 0.34
CA GLU A 30 0.39 12.55 -0.34
C GLU A 30 1.03 12.13 -1.67
N TYR A 31 1.66 10.95 -1.70
CA TYR A 31 2.41 10.48 -2.85
C TYR A 31 1.61 9.49 -3.69
N ARG A 32 1.83 9.58 -5.00
CA ARG A 32 1.24 8.68 -6.00
C ARG A 32 2.24 7.60 -6.36
N HIS A 33 1.74 6.47 -6.85
CA HIS A 33 2.61 5.38 -7.27
C HIS A 33 3.04 5.56 -8.74
N ASP A 34 3.71 6.66 -9.06
CA ASP A 34 3.99 7.14 -10.44
C ASP A 34 5.35 6.71 -11.00
N ALA A 35 6.15 6.01 -10.21
CA ALA A 35 7.49 5.62 -10.59
C ALA A 35 7.84 4.20 -10.10
N PRO A 36 8.82 3.54 -10.74
CA PRO A 36 9.47 2.37 -10.16
C PRO A 36 10.29 2.74 -8.92
N GLY A 37 10.39 1.79 -8.00
CA GLY A 37 11.15 1.84 -6.76
C GLY A 37 10.48 2.65 -5.65
N LEU A 38 9.15 2.81 -5.67
CA LEU A 38 8.38 3.38 -4.57
C LEU A 38 8.03 2.28 -3.57
N LEU A 39 8.20 2.56 -2.28
CA LEU A 39 7.91 1.68 -1.16
C LEU A 39 6.57 2.07 -0.53
N SER A 40 5.68 1.09 -0.38
CA SER A 40 4.28 1.31 0.01
C SER A 40 3.71 0.17 0.84
N MET A 41 2.70 0.47 1.67
CA MET A 41 2.04 -0.49 2.56
C MET A 41 1.17 -1.48 1.78
N ALA A 42 1.27 -2.78 2.07
CA ALA A 42 0.49 -3.81 1.37
C ALA A 42 -0.90 -4.09 1.98
N GLY A 43 -1.27 -3.41 3.07
CA GLY A 43 -2.55 -3.58 3.77
C GLY A 43 -3.78 -3.41 2.88
N THR A 44 -4.94 -3.82 3.39
CA THR A 44 -6.24 -3.61 2.72
C THR A 44 -6.47 -2.10 2.55
N PRO A 45 -6.70 -1.64 1.32
CA PRO A 45 -6.88 -0.22 1.08
C PRO A 45 -8.16 0.28 1.74
N PRO A 46 -8.20 1.54 2.22
CA PRO A 46 -9.41 2.08 2.81
C PRO A 46 -10.54 2.06 1.77
N MET A 47 -11.72 1.59 2.21
CA MET A 47 -12.94 1.70 1.42
C MET A 47 -13.15 3.18 1.10
N ARG A 48 -13.23 3.52 -0.19
CA ARG A 48 -13.58 4.88 -0.64
C ARG A 48 -15.07 5.14 -0.43
N HIS A 49 -15.53 5.11 0.82
CA HIS A 49 -16.82 5.70 1.14
C HIS A 49 -16.65 7.22 1.13
N ARG A 50 -17.51 7.87 0.35
CA ARG A 50 -17.63 9.34 0.27
C ARG A 50 -18.17 9.91 1.59
N ASP A 51 -18.77 9.06 2.40
CA ASP A 51 -19.39 9.40 3.67
C ASP A 51 -18.36 9.23 4.81
N ALA A 52 -18.01 10.33 5.47
CA ALA A 52 -17.04 10.35 6.57
C ALA A 52 -17.45 9.43 7.73
N GLU A 53 -18.75 9.21 7.92
CA GLU A 53 -19.31 8.33 8.95
C GLU A 53 -19.11 6.84 8.63
N ALA A 54 -19.22 6.46 7.35
CA ALA A 54 -18.92 5.09 6.91
C ALA A 54 -17.42 4.77 7.04
N ARG A 55 -16.54 5.77 6.93
CA ARG A 55 -15.07 5.59 7.09
C ARG A 55 -14.66 5.27 8.53
N ARG A 56 -15.39 5.77 9.54
CA ARG A 56 -15.07 5.51 10.97
C ARG A 56 -15.15 4.03 11.37
N HIS A 57 -15.85 3.20 10.60
CA HIS A 57 -16.06 1.79 10.90
C HIS A 57 -15.28 0.86 9.95
N VAL A 58 -14.44 1.40 9.06
CA VAL A 58 -13.61 0.58 8.18
C VAL A 58 -12.37 0.16 8.97
N PRO A 59 -12.13 -1.15 9.17
CA PRO A 59 -10.93 -1.61 9.86
C PRO A 59 -9.69 -1.18 9.08
N HIS A 60 -8.78 -0.46 9.74
CA HIS A 60 -7.45 -0.24 9.20
C HIS A 60 -6.66 -1.55 9.25
N SER A 61 -5.78 -1.75 8.28
CA SER A 61 -5.14 -3.06 8.06
C SER A 61 -3.67 -2.95 7.65
N ASN A 62 -3.07 -1.79 7.84
CA ASN A 62 -1.63 -1.65 7.71
C ASN A 62 -0.94 -2.41 8.86
N HIS A 63 0.11 -3.15 8.51
CA HIS A 63 0.93 -3.96 9.41
C HIS A 63 2.32 -4.11 8.76
N SER A 64 3.11 -5.14 9.07
CA SER A 64 4.49 -5.28 8.56
C SER A 64 4.64 -5.47 7.04
N GLN A 65 3.58 -5.83 6.30
CA GLN A 65 3.71 -6.11 4.87
C GLN A 65 3.83 -4.84 4.02
N PHE A 66 4.73 -4.88 3.05
CA PHE A 66 5.02 -3.79 2.12
C PHE A 66 5.23 -4.30 0.70
N PHE A 67 5.20 -3.39 -0.27
CA PHE A 67 5.63 -3.68 -1.62
C PHE A 67 6.51 -2.57 -2.20
N ILE A 68 7.35 -2.95 -3.17
CA ILE A 68 8.18 -2.06 -3.96
C ILE A 68 7.68 -2.08 -5.41
N THR A 69 7.35 -0.92 -5.97
CA THR A 69 6.94 -0.82 -7.38
C THR A 69 8.11 -1.13 -8.31
N THR A 70 7.87 -1.86 -9.40
CA THR A 70 8.89 -2.10 -10.45
C THR A 70 8.56 -1.37 -11.75
N LYS A 71 7.38 -0.76 -11.82
CA LYS A 71 6.92 0.14 -12.89
C LYS A 71 6.01 1.20 -12.27
N ALA A 72 5.84 2.32 -12.96
CA ALA A 72 4.78 3.26 -12.64
C ALA A 72 3.42 2.53 -12.62
N THR A 73 2.61 2.83 -11.61
CA THR A 73 1.27 2.26 -11.42
C THR A 73 0.17 3.32 -11.42
N THR A 74 0.49 4.59 -11.70
CA THR A 74 -0.48 5.66 -11.95
C THR A 74 -0.99 5.65 -13.39
N SER A 75 -2.31 5.80 -13.59
CA SER A 75 -2.96 6.02 -14.90
C SER A 75 -2.47 7.33 -15.55
N SER A 76 -2.07 7.37 -16.83
CA SER A 76 -3.00 7.41 -17.98
C SER A 76 -2.43 6.92 -19.34
N LEU A 77 -3.33 6.29 -20.14
CA LEU A 77 -3.24 5.86 -21.56
C LEU A 77 -2.40 4.62 -21.93
N GLY A 78 -3.05 3.54 -22.41
CA GLY A 78 -2.42 2.59 -23.36
C GLY A 78 -2.46 1.07 -23.12
N GLY A 79 -3.30 0.51 -22.24
CA GLY A 79 -3.71 -0.92 -22.39
C GLY A 79 -3.16 -1.97 -21.41
N SER A 80 -2.45 -1.61 -20.35
CA SER A 80 -2.27 -2.51 -19.18
C SER A 80 -2.47 -1.72 -17.90
N THR A 81 -3.74 -1.62 -17.52
CA THR A 81 -4.21 -0.85 -16.37
C THR A 81 -3.86 -1.62 -15.10
N ILE A 82 -3.07 -1.04 -14.18
CA ILE A 82 -3.17 -1.40 -12.76
C ILE A 82 -3.68 -0.16 -12.01
N PRO A 83 -4.97 0.18 -12.12
CA PRO A 83 -5.58 1.40 -11.59
C PRO A 83 -5.90 1.33 -10.08
N HIS A 84 -5.25 0.45 -9.31
CA HIS A 84 -5.74 0.07 -7.99
C HIS A 84 -5.01 0.73 -6.80
N PHE A 85 -3.75 1.16 -6.92
CA PHE A 85 -2.93 1.50 -5.74
C PHE A 85 -2.92 2.97 -5.32
N ASP A 86 -3.16 3.89 -6.26
CA ASP A 86 -3.18 5.33 -5.94
C ASP A 86 -4.27 5.67 -4.92
N PHE A 87 -3.89 6.43 -3.88
CA PHE A 87 -4.76 6.85 -2.76
C PHE A 87 -5.49 5.69 -2.07
N ARG A 88 -4.88 4.50 -2.14
CA ARG A 88 -5.36 3.25 -1.54
C ARG A 88 -4.30 2.61 -0.67
N HIS A 89 -3.03 2.84 -0.98
CA HIS A 89 -1.92 2.40 -0.18
C HIS A 89 -1.03 3.59 0.16
N VAL A 90 -0.53 3.62 1.39
CA VAL A 90 0.35 4.69 1.87
C VAL A 90 1.75 4.46 1.31
N VAL A 91 2.23 5.39 0.48
CA VAL A 91 3.63 5.46 0.05
C VAL A 91 4.43 6.14 1.15
N PHE A 92 5.46 5.48 1.65
CA PHE A 92 6.27 5.98 2.77
C PHE A 92 7.78 5.98 2.48
N GLY A 93 8.20 5.63 1.26
CA GLY A 93 9.61 5.68 0.91
C GLY A 93 9.93 5.37 -0.56
N ARG A 94 11.23 5.34 -0.88
CA ARG A 94 11.74 4.96 -2.20
C ARG A 94 13.11 4.28 -2.13
N VAL A 95 13.36 3.36 -3.04
CA VAL A 95 14.67 2.72 -3.24
C VAL A 95 15.66 3.72 -3.84
N VAL A 96 16.78 3.95 -3.15
CA VAL A 96 17.84 4.89 -3.55
C VAL A 96 19.10 4.23 -4.13
N LYS A 97 19.32 2.93 -3.87
CA LYS A 97 20.43 2.09 -4.38
C LYS A 97 19.95 0.64 -4.52
N GLY A 98 20.64 -0.18 -5.33
CA GLY A 98 20.31 -1.61 -5.53
C GLY A 98 19.13 -1.85 -6.48
N ARG A 99 18.98 -0.99 -7.49
CA ARG A 99 17.98 -1.11 -8.56
C ARG A 99 18.48 -1.97 -9.70
#